data_AF-A0AAV5TG04-F1
#
_entry.id   AF-A0AAV5TG04-F1
#
_cell.length_a   1.000
_cell.length_b   1.000
_cell.length_c   1.000
_cell.angle_alpha   90.00
_cell.angle_beta   90.00
_cell.angle_gamma   90.00
#
_symmetry.space_group_name_H-M   'P 1'
#
loop_
_entity.id
_entity.type
_entity.pdbx_description
1 polymer ?
#
loop_
_entity_poly.entity_id
_entity_poly.type
_entity_poly.pdbx_seq_one_letter_code
_entity_poly.pdbx_strand_id
1 'polypeptide(L)'
;MPSGNSHRLRTRNAVAGSRLIASLHSLFGGHFPTTVIPQWEREICRQALAFDTRDPSSSMISLLHLLHLIWSAPYGWMPVAKRVAIGVLADMAHLNARSSLKQWVNESLLPLLVGSGCEREHLSPILNAFYKLMNSVPFMRKSALAAVEEGKG
;
A
#
# COMPACT_ATOMS: atom_id res chain seq x y z
N MET A 1 -7.45 -31.63 -8.34
CA MET A 1 -7.89 -30.69 -7.28
C MET A 1 -6.73 -30.38 -6.33
N PRO A 2 -6.31 -29.11 -6.23
CA PRO A 2 -5.66 -28.63 -5.00
C PRO A 2 -6.23 -27.25 -4.61
N SER A 3 -7.20 -27.20 -3.68
CA SER A 3 -7.82 -25.94 -3.22
C SER A 3 -7.85 -25.79 -1.68
N GLY A 4 -7.23 -26.72 -0.95
CA GLY A 4 -7.32 -26.76 0.53
C GLY A 4 -6.31 -25.86 1.27
N ASN A 5 -5.13 -25.61 0.70
CA ASN A 5 -4.04 -24.97 1.45
C ASN A 5 -4.11 -23.44 1.45
N SER A 6 -4.54 -22.81 0.35
CA SER A 6 -4.64 -21.35 0.26
C SER A 6 -5.71 -20.76 1.17
N HIS A 7 -6.76 -21.52 1.48
CA HIS A 7 -7.82 -21.06 2.38
C HIS A 7 -7.42 -21.14 3.87
N ARG A 8 -6.60 -22.12 4.25
CA ARG A 8 -6.08 -22.30 5.61
C ARG A 8 -4.99 -21.29 5.98
N LEU A 9 -4.18 -20.88 5.01
CA LEU A 9 -3.18 -19.81 5.20
C LEU A 9 -3.85 -18.44 5.31
N ARG A 10 -4.93 -18.20 4.53
CA ARG A 10 -5.76 -17.00 4.58
C ARG A 10 -6.38 -16.71 5.95
N THR A 11 -7.00 -17.71 6.56
CA THR A 11 -7.59 -17.56 7.90
C THR A 11 -6.54 -17.46 8.99
N ARG A 12 -5.28 -17.82 8.75
CA ARG A 12 -4.21 -17.65 9.75
C ARG A 12 -3.65 -16.24 9.79
N ASN A 13 -3.49 -15.56 8.65
CA ASN A 13 -2.85 -14.24 8.59
C ASN A 13 -3.77 -13.08 9.03
N ALA A 14 -5.02 -13.04 8.54
CA ALA A 14 -6.00 -12.04 8.99
C ALA A 14 -6.31 -12.17 10.50
N VAL A 15 -6.31 -13.41 10.98
CA VAL A 15 -6.44 -13.72 12.41
C VAL A 15 -5.19 -13.32 13.19
N ALA A 16 -3.99 -13.40 12.60
CA ALA A 16 -2.75 -12.99 13.26
C ALA A 16 -2.66 -11.46 13.44
N GLY A 17 -3.00 -10.67 12.42
CA GLY A 17 -3.04 -9.20 12.52
C GLY A 17 -4.08 -8.71 13.53
N SER A 18 -5.28 -9.30 13.48
CA SER A 18 -6.36 -9.00 14.43
C SER A 18 -6.01 -9.41 15.87
N ARG A 19 -5.31 -10.54 16.04
CA ARG A 19 -4.82 -11.00 17.36
C ARG A 19 -3.74 -10.09 17.90
N LEU A 20 -2.78 -9.65 17.09
CA LEU A 20 -1.74 -8.73 17.53
C LEU A 20 -2.35 -7.43 18.04
N ILE A 21 -3.31 -6.86 17.31
CA ILE A 21 -4.00 -5.63 17.71
C ILE A 21 -4.79 -5.83 19.00
N ALA A 22 -5.52 -6.93 19.14
CA ALA A 22 -6.24 -7.26 20.38
C ALA A 22 -5.29 -7.45 21.57
N SER A 23 -4.15 -8.12 21.37
CA SER A 23 -3.12 -8.30 22.39
C SER A 23 -2.48 -6.97 22.79
N LEU A 24 -2.12 -6.11 21.83
CA LEU A 24 -1.56 -4.80 22.13
C LEU A 24 -2.59 -3.90 22.85
N HIS A 25 -3.85 -3.93 22.42
CA HIS A 25 -4.91 -3.22 23.13
C HIS A 25 -5.08 -3.72 24.56
N SER A 26 -4.98 -5.03 24.81
CA SER A 26 -5.01 -5.61 26.15
C SER A 26 -3.80 -5.22 27.00
N LEU A 27 -2.61 -5.06 26.39
CA LEU A 27 -1.38 -4.72 27.09
C LEU A 27 -1.30 -3.24 27.47
N PHE A 28 -1.76 -2.36 26.57
CA PHE A 28 -1.62 -0.91 26.74
C PHE A 28 -2.91 -0.22 27.21
N GLY A 29 -4.05 -0.92 27.20
CA GLY A 29 -5.33 -0.41 27.68
C GLY A 29 -5.71 0.93 27.01
N GLY A 30 -6.11 1.91 27.82
CA GLY A 30 -6.48 3.26 27.34
C GLY A 30 -5.35 4.05 26.66
N HIS A 31 -4.08 3.66 26.87
CA HIS A 31 -2.94 4.31 26.21
C HIS A 31 -2.74 3.81 24.77
N PHE A 32 -3.35 2.69 24.42
CA PHE A 32 -3.19 2.10 23.09
C PHE A 32 -3.65 3.07 21.98
N PRO A 33 -4.89 3.58 21.96
CA PRO A 33 -5.33 4.50 20.91
C PRO A 33 -4.69 5.89 20.99
N THR A 34 -4.31 6.34 22.19
CA THR A 34 -3.85 7.74 22.42
C THR A 34 -2.34 7.92 22.32
N THR A 35 -1.56 6.86 22.54
CA THR A 35 -0.09 6.93 22.59
C THR A 35 0.55 5.97 21.60
N VAL A 36 0.14 4.69 21.64
CA VAL A 36 0.78 3.64 20.83
C VAL A 36 0.47 3.82 19.35
N ILE A 37 -0.81 4.00 18.99
CA ILE A 37 -1.21 4.19 17.59
C ILE A 37 -0.54 5.42 16.94
N PRO A 38 -0.54 6.62 17.55
CA PRO A 38 0.16 7.77 16.96
C PRO A 38 1.67 7.58 16.80
N GLN A 39 2.34 6.92 17.75
CA GLN A 39 3.77 6.63 17.63
C GLN A 39 4.05 5.61 16.53
N TRP A 40 3.20 4.58 16.44
CA TRP A 40 3.31 3.57 15.40
C TRP A 40 3.07 4.17 14.01
N GLU A 41 2.05 5.02 13.86
CA GLU A 41 1.79 5.75 12.62
C GLU A 41 2.98 6.63 12.23
N ARG A 42 3.59 7.35 13.18
CA ARG A 42 4.77 8.18 12.94
C ARG A 42 5.96 7.34 12.45
N GLU A 43 6.18 6.18 13.05
CA GLU A 43 7.27 5.29 12.66
C GLU A 43 7.05 4.71 11.26
N ILE A 44 5.82 4.32 10.92
CA ILE A 44 5.46 3.90 9.56
C ILE A 44 5.72 5.04 8.56
N CYS A 45 5.32 6.27 8.88
CA CYS A 45 5.59 7.43 8.02
C CYS A 45 7.11 7.65 7.83
N ARG A 46 7.89 7.56 8.92
CA ARG A 46 9.35 7.72 8.88
C ARG A 46 10.00 6.68 7.97
N GLN A 47 9.58 5.41 8.08
CA GLN A 47 10.09 4.34 7.22
C GLN A 47 9.69 4.55 5.75
N ALA A 48 8.41 4.87 5.49
CA ALA A 48 7.92 5.11 4.14
C ALA A 48 8.69 6.24 3.44
N LEU A 49 8.96 7.34 4.13
CA LEU A 49 9.70 8.48 3.58
C LEU A 49 11.19 8.22 3.39
N ALA A 50 11.75 7.20 4.03
CA ALA A 50 13.17 6.85 3.91
C ALA A 50 13.45 5.90 2.72
N PHE A 51 12.41 5.41 2.04
CA PHE A 51 12.58 4.52 0.90
C PHE A 51 13.12 5.25 -0.32
N ASP A 52 14.04 4.59 -1.03
CA ASP A 52 14.57 5.11 -2.28
C ASP A 52 13.54 4.89 -3.40
N THR A 53 12.98 5.99 -3.90
CA THR A 53 11.98 5.96 -4.98
C THR A 53 12.59 5.71 -6.36
N ARG A 54 13.93 5.72 -6.48
CA ARG A 54 14.67 5.46 -7.72
C ARG A 54 15.12 4.00 -7.86
N ASP A 55 15.21 3.26 -6.75
CA ASP A 55 15.42 1.80 -6.74
C ASP A 55 14.11 1.08 -6.32
N PRO A 56 13.19 0.83 -7.27
CA PRO A 56 11.89 0.28 -6.94
C PRO A 56 11.95 -1.19 -6.51
N SER A 57 13.03 -1.94 -6.76
CA SER A 57 13.00 -3.39 -6.53
C SER A 57 12.94 -3.74 -5.02
N SER A 58 13.80 -3.11 -4.23
CA SER A 58 13.89 -3.36 -2.78
C SER A 58 12.88 -2.50 -2.00
N SER A 59 12.85 -1.20 -2.31
CA SER A 59 12.03 -0.20 -1.63
C SER A 59 10.53 -0.42 -1.85
N MET A 60 10.11 -0.86 -3.03
CA MET A 60 8.69 -1.09 -3.29
C MET A 60 8.17 -2.26 -2.48
N ILE A 61 8.91 -3.37 -2.36
CA ILE A 61 8.47 -4.52 -1.55
C ILE A 61 8.27 -4.10 -0.09
N SER A 62 9.22 -3.34 0.49
CA SER A 62 9.09 -2.83 1.85
C SER A 62 7.90 -1.88 2.00
N LEU A 63 7.67 -1.01 1.01
CA LEU A 63 6.49 -0.13 0.99
C LEU A 63 5.18 -0.92 0.93
N LEU A 64 5.12 -2.00 0.16
CA LEU A 64 3.95 -2.86 0.07
C LEU A 64 3.65 -3.57 1.39
N HIS A 65 4.68 -3.99 2.14
CA HIS A 65 4.49 -4.52 3.49
C HIS A 65 3.91 -3.46 4.43
N LEU A 66 4.38 -2.20 4.36
CA LEU A 66 3.78 -1.11 5.14
C LEU A 66 2.32 -0.88 4.74
N LEU A 67 1.99 -0.87 3.44
CA LEU A 67 0.62 -0.72 2.96
C LEU A 67 -0.29 -1.84 3.45
N HIS A 68 0.18 -3.08 3.46
CA HIS A 68 -0.57 -4.19 4.04
C HIS A 68 -0.86 -3.93 5.53
N LEU A 69 0.17 -3.56 6.30
CA LEU A 69 0.05 -3.29 7.73
C LEU A 69 -0.96 -2.17 8.04
N ILE A 70 -0.87 -1.07 7.28
CA ILE A 70 -1.76 0.09 7.39
C ILE A 70 -3.21 -0.27 7.05
N TRP A 71 -3.45 -1.14 6.07
CA TRP A 71 -4.80 -1.55 5.67
C TRP A 71 -5.40 -2.65 6.52
N SER A 72 -4.57 -3.46 7.19
CA SER A 72 -5.02 -4.43 8.19
C SER A 72 -5.31 -3.78 9.55
N ALA A 73 -4.84 -2.54 9.79
CA ALA A 73 -5.23 -1.77 10.95
C ALA A 73 -6.72 -1.34 10.85
N PRO A 74 -7.46 -1.33 11.97
CA PRO A 74 -8.84 -0.85 12.01
C PRO A 74 -9.02 0.52 11.37
N TYR A 75 -10.18 0.70 10.74
CA TYR A 75 -10.46 1.92 9.99
C TYR A 75 -10.31 3.16 10.89
N GLY A 76 -9.61 4.17 10.36
CA GLY A 76 -9.38 5.45 11.05
C GLY A 76 -8.13 5.50 11.95
N TRP A 77 -7.40 4.40 12.15
CA TRP A 77 -6.25 4.40 13.07
C TRP A 77 -4.97 5.01 12.48
N MET A 78 -4.78 4.87 11.16
CA MET A 78 -3.54 5.28 10.50
C MET A 78 -3.80 6.19 9.27
N PRO A 79 -4.55 7.30 9.40
CA PRO A 79 -4.94 8.15 8.27
C PRO A 79 -3.78 8.92 7.63
N VAL A 80 -2.75 9.29 8.39
CA VAL A 80 -1.54 9.95 7.88
C VAL A 80 -0.65 8.94 7.18
N ALA A 81 -0.38 7.79 7.79
CA ALA A 81 0.45 6.75 7.17
C ALA A 81 -0.15 6.25 5.84
N LYS A 82 -1.49 6.12 5.74
CA LYS A 82 -2.18 5.82 4.48
C LYS A 82 -1.79 6.80 3.38
N ARG A 83 -1.84 8.10 3.68
CA ARG A 83 -1.54 9.16 2.70
C ARG A 83 -0.06 9.18 2.34
N VAL A 84 0.83 9.05 3.33
CA VAL A 84 2.28 9.04 3.11
C VAL A 84 2.70 7.84 2.25
N ALA A 85 2.29 6.62 2.60
CA ALA A 85 2.67 5.43 1.86
C ALA A 85 2.14 5.44 0.41
N ILE A 86 0.89 5.91 0.20
CA ILE A 86 0.34 6.08 -1.15
C ILE A 86 1.06 7.20 -1.92
N GLY A 87 1.49 8.27 -1.25
CA GLY A 87 2.31 9.33 -1.84
C GLY A 87 3.66 8.82 -2.33
N VAL A 88 4.38 8.08 -1.49
CA VAL A 88 5.66 7.46 -1.86
C VAL A 88 5.48 6.48 -3.03
N LEU A 89 4.39 5.71 -3.04
CA LEU A 89 4.07 4.82 -4.15
C LEU A 89 3.79 5.60 -5.44
N ALA A 90 3.11 6.75 -5.34
CA ALA A 90 2.88 7.65 -6.46
C ALA A 90 4.18 8.26 -6.99
N ASP A 91 5.12 8.63 -6.11
CA ASP A 91 6.43 9.13 -6.51
C ASP A 91 7.25 8.04 -7.23
N MET A 92 7.24 6.81 -6.70
CA MET A 92 7.84 5.66 -7.39
C MET A 92 7.22 5.45 -8.78
N ALA A 93 5.90 5.49 -8.88
CA ALA A 93 5.22 5.37 -10.17
C ALA A 93 5.60 6.52 -11.11
N HIS A 94 5.68 7.75 -10.62
CA HIS A 94 6.05 8.91 -11.42
C HIS A 94 7.45 8.78 -12.03
N LEU A 95 8.41 8.30 -11.24
CA LEU A 95 9.80 8.13 -11.69
C LEU A 95 10.00 6.91 -12.59
N ASN A 96 9.24 5.84 -12.37
CA ASN A 96 9.52 4.53 -12.97
C ASN A 96 8.50 4.10 -14.04
N ALA A 97 7.32 4.71 -14.12
CA ALA A 97 6.29 4.30 -15.07
C ALA A 97 6.63 4.62 -16.54
N ARG A 98 7.76 5.31 -16.80
CA ARG A 98 8.33 5.71 -18.10
C ARG A 98 7.30 6.30 -19.07
N SER A 99 6.49 5.43 -19.69
CA SER A 99 5.49 5.73 -20.72
C SER A 99 4.04 5.46 -20.29
N SER A 100 3.78 4.53 -19.36
CA SER A 100 2.41 4.14 -19.02
C SER A 100 2.25 3.68 -17.58
N LEU A 101 1.44 4.43 -16.82
CA LEU A 101 1.04 4.08 -15.47
C LEU A 101 0.33 2.71 -15.43
N LYS A 102 -0.56 2.46 -16.39
CA LYS A 102 -1.31 1.19 -16.45
C LYS A 102 -0.35 0.02 -16.69
N GLN A 103 0.66 0.19 -17.54
CA GLN A 103 1.64 -0.84 -17.79
C GLN A 103 2.47 -1.11 -16.54
N TRP A 104 3.01 -0.05 -15.90
CA TRP A 104 3.78 -0.17 -14.66
C TRP A 104 3.00 -0.85 -13.54
N VAL A 105 1.71 -0.53 -13.39
CA VAL A 105 0.86 -1.20 -12.39
C VAL A 105 0.73 -2.69 -12.66
N ASN A 106 0.49 -3.10 -13.92
CA ASN A 106 0.27 -4.51 -14.25
C ASN A 106 1.57 -5.34 -14.24
N GLU A 107 2.69 -4.75 -14.65
CA GLU A 107 3.96 -5.47 -14.83
C GLU A 107 4.85 -5.44 -13.59
N SER A 108 4.77 -4.37 -12.77
CA SER A 108 5.65 -4.19 -11.61
C SER A 108 4.87 -4.23 -10.29
N LEU A 109 3.87 -3.38 -10.12
CA LEU A 109 3.20 -3.20 -8.83
C LEU A 109 2.31 -4.39 -8.45
N LEU A 110 1.43 -4.82 -9.35
CA LEU A 110 0.43 -5.85 -9.07
C LEU A 110 1.06 -7.22 -8.75
N PRO A 111 2.07 -7.71 -9.49
CA PRO A 111 2.76 -8.95 -9.15
C PRO A 111 3.40 -8.89 -7.76
N LEU A 112 4.03 -7.78 -7.40
CA LEU A 112 4.66 -7.59 -6.10
C LEU A 112 3.65 -7.43 -4.98
N LEU A 113 2.51 -6.78 -5.22
CA LEU A 113 1.40 -6.72 -4.27
C LEU A 113 0.85 -8.11 -3.97
N VAL A 114 0.60 -8.92 -4.99
CA VAL A 114 0.15 -10.30 -4.81
C VAL A 114 1.23 -11.16 -4.14
N GLY A 115 2.50 -10.96 -4.50
CA GLY A 115 3.65 -11.68 -3.94
C GLY A 115 3.98 -11.31 -2.49
N SER A 116 3.68 -10.08 -2.06
CA SER A 116 3.93 -9.58 -0.69
C SER A 116 3.06 -10.22 0.40
N GLY A 117 2.11 -11.07 0.01
CA GLY A 117 1.14 -11.66 0.93
C GLY A 117 0.01 -10.70 1.33
N CYS A 118 -0.08 -9.53 0.68
CA CYS A 118 -1.18 -8.58 0.87
C CYS A 118 -2.54 -9.27 0.65
N GLU A 119 -3.45 -9.08 1.61
CA GLU A 119 -4.76 -9.71 1.55
C GLU A 119 -5.57 -9.17 0.36
N ARG A 120 -6.27 -10.06 -0.36
CA ARG A 120 -7.01 -9.66 -1.58
C ARG A 120 -8.02 -8.55 -1.32
N GLU A 121 -8.59 -8.51 -0.13
CA GLU A 121 -9.53 -7.49 0.29
C GLU A 121 -8.91 -6.09 0.43
N HIS A 122 -7.60 -6.00 0.65
CA HIS A 122 -6.88 -4.74 0.74
C HIS A 122 -6.37 -4.24 -0.62
N LEU A 123 -6.17 -5.15 -1.59
CA LEU A 123 -5.66 -4.81 -2.93
C LEU A 123 -6.51 -3.74 -3.63
N SER A 124 -7.84 -3.93 -3.72
CA SER A 124 -8.72 -2.98 -4.40
C SER A 124 -8.76 -1.61 -3.71
N PRO A 125 -8.93 -1.52 -2.37
CA PRO A 125 -8.80 -0.25 -1.65
C PRO A 125 -7.46 0.47 -1.84
N ILE A 126 -6.33 -0.25 -1.81
CA ILE A 126 -4.99 0.33 -2.00
C ILE A 126 -4.88 0.90 -3.42
N LEU A 127 -5.22 0.12 -4.44
CA LEU A 127 -5.18 0.57 -5.84
C LEU A 127 -6.13 1.75 -6.08
N ASN A 128 -7.32 1.74 -5.49
CA ASN A 128 -8.26 2.85 -5.60
C ASN A 128 -7.71 4.13 -4.95
N ALA A 129 -7.10 4.04 -3.77
CA ALA A 129 -6.46 5.18 -3.11
C ALA A 129 -5.30 5.75 -3.96
N PHE A 130 -4.49 4.85 -4.51
CA PHE A 130 -3.41 5.18 -5.44
C PHE A 130 -3.94 5.90 -6.69
N TYR A 131 -4.86 5.31 -7.44
CA TYR A 131 -5.41 5.92 -8.65
C TYR A 131 -6.11 7.26 -8.37
N LYS A 132 -6.79 7.39 -7.23
CA LYS A 132 -7.38 8.68 -6.82
C LYS A 132 -6.32 9.76 -6.64
N LEU A 133 -5.18 9.44 -6.03
CA LEU A 133 -4.08 10.38 -5.87
C LEU A 133 -3.45 10.72 -7.23
N MET A 134 -3.17 9.72 -8.05
CA MET A 134 -2.58 9.91 -9.39
C MET A 134 -3.46 10.82 -10.27
N ASN A 135 -4.78 10.71 -10.16
CA ASN A 135 -5.75 11.50 -10.93
C ASN A 135 -6.00 12.91 -10.34
N SER A 136 -5.68 13.15 -9.07
CA SER A 136 -5.88 14.46 -8.44
C SER A 136 -4.71 15.42 -8.64
N VAL A 137 -3.54 14.93 -9.07
CA VAL A 137 -2.37 15.76 -9.38
C VAL A 137 -2.40 16.24 -10.84
N PRO A 138 -2.50 17.55 -11.12
CA PRO A 138 -2.72 18.09 -12.48
C PRO A 138 -1.67 17.71 -13.53
N PHE A 139 -0.41 17.53 -13.11
CA PHE A 139 0.69 17.15 -14.00
C PHE A 139 0.51 15.73 -14.57
N MET A 140 -0.02 14.81 -13.77
CA MET A 140 -0.19 13.39 -14.15
C MET A 140 -1.43 13.13 -15.00
N ARG A 141 -2.44 13.98 -14.87
CA ARG A 141 -3.60 13.99 -15.78
C ARG A 141 -3.18 14.33 -17.22
N LYS A 142 -2.18 15.20 -17.42
CA LYS A 142 -1.66 15.55 -18.75
C LYS A 142 -0.86 14.42 -19.40
N SER A 143 0.02 13.74 -18.66
CA SER A 143 0.80 12.60 -19.19
C SER A 143 -0.10 11.42 -19.58
N ALA A 144 -1.17 11.16 -18.79
CA ALA A 144 -2.15 10.12 -19.12
C ALA A 144 -3.00 10.46 -20.35
N LEU A 145 -3.31 11.75 -20.58
CA LEU A 145 -4.00 12.21 -21.78
C LEU A 145 -3.11 12.15 -23.03
N ALA A 146 -1.82 12.52 -22.91
CA ALA A 146 -0.86 12.44 -24.01
C ALA A 146 -0.64 11.00 -24.50
N ALA A 147 -0.52 10.02 -23.58
CA ALA A 147 -0.41 8.60 -23.94
C ALA A 147 -1.67 8.02 -24.61
N VAL A 148 -2.84 8.63 -24.41
CA VAL A 148 -4.10 8.23 -25.07
C VAL A 148 -4.22 8.81 -26.48
N GLU A 149 -3.59 9.96 -26.75
CA GLU A 149 -3.55 10.57 -28.08
C GLU A 149 -2.52 9.88 -29.00
N GLU A 150 -1.38 9.43 -28.48
CA GLU A 150 -0.38 8.70 -29.27
C GLU A 150 -0.81 7.28 -29.68
N GLY A 151 -1.76 6.66 -28.97
CA GLY A 151 -2.30 5.33 -29.31
C GLY A 151 -3.40 5.33 -30.37
N LYS A 152 -3.74 6.48 -30.96
CA LYS A 152 -4.78 6.65 -31.99
C LYS A 152 -4.23 7.16 -33.34
N GLY A 153 -2.91 7.22 -33.49
CA GLY A 153 -2.23 7.56 -34.75
C GLY A 153 -1.94 6.33 -35.60
#